data_AF-S4Y5I7-F1
#
_entry.id   AF-S4Y5I7-F1
#
_cell.length_a   1.000
_cell.length_b   1.000
_cell.length_c   1.000
_cell.angle_alpha   90.00
_cell.angle_beta   90.00
_cell.angle_gamma   90.00
#
_symmetry.space_group_name_H-M   'P 1'
#
loop_
_entity.id
_entity.type
_entity.pdbx_description
1 polymer ?
#
loop_
_entity_poly.entity_id
_entity_poly.type
_entity_poly.pdbx_seq_one_letter_code
_entity_poly.pdbx_strand_id
1 'polypeptide(L)' 'MTTSYTARPWEFVRVNAHDPVTIRLPPATSSAGTEVVIREIAGEEEAIAIFTSTGQQIARNGYPNGTIRLLCDGTTWIVL' A
#
# COMPACT_ATOMS: atom_id res chain seq x y z
N MET A 1 8.79 -16.72 2.28
CA MET A 1 7.69 -16.58 3.27
C MET A 1 7.00 -15.26 2.97
N THR A 2 5.68 -15.17 3.03
CA THR A 2 4.98 -13.88 2.77
C THR A 2 4.89 -13.07 4.06
N THR A 3 5.37 -11.82 4.03
CA THR A 3 5.25 -10.91 5.18
C THR A 3 3.95 -10.12 5.08
N SER A 4 3.20 -9.99 6.18
CA SER A 4 1.97 -9.18 6.23
C SER A 4 2.12 -7.98 7.16
N TYR A 5 1.71 -6.80 6.69
CA TYR A 5 1.77 -5.53 7.43
C TYR A 5 0.43 -4.78 7.35
N THR A 6 0.03 -4.10 8.42
CA THR A 6 -1.16 -3.23 8.43
C THR A 6 -0.71 -1.78 8.59
N ALA A 7 -0.93 -0.98 7.54
CA ALA A 7 -0.58 0.43 7.53
C ALA A 7 -1.55 1.26 8.39
N ARG A 8 -1.04 2.35 8.94
CA ARG A 8 -1.81 3.34 9.71
C ARG A 8 -2.06 4.59 8.88
N PRO A 9 -3.13 5.34 9.18
CA PRO A 9 -3.32 6.65 8.57
C PRO A 9 -2.10 7.56 8.82
N TRP A 10 -1.68 8.30 7.79
CA TRP A 10 -0.52 9.20 7.81
C TRP A 10 0.83 8.50 7.95
N GLU A 11 0.87 7.20 7.67
CA GLU A 11 2.09 6.41 7.80
C GLU A 11 2.92 6.41 6.53
N PHE A 12 4.24 6.43 6.74
CA PHE A 12 5.22 6.16 5.70
C PHE A 12 5.81 4.76 5.91
N VAL A 13 5.53 3.86 4.96
CA VAL A 13 5.93 2.45 5.03
C VAL A 13 7.13 2.22 4.10
N ARG A 14 8.26 1.77 4.67
CA ARG A 14 9.42 1.29 3.88
C ARG A 14 9.38 -0.22 3.75
N VAL A 15 9.52 -0.71 2.53
CA VAL A 15 9.43 -2.14 2.24
C VAL A 15 10.65 -2.60 1.44
N ASN A 16 11.26 -3.69 1.90
CA ASN A 16 12.21 -4.46 1.12
C ASN A 16 11.46 -5.68 0.55
N ALA A 17 11.24 -5.67 -0.77
CA ALA A 17 10.40 -6.61 -1.48
C ALA A 17 11.21 -7.68 -2.24
N HIS A 18 12.32 -8.16 -1.65
CA HIS A 18 12.98 -9.38 -2.12
C HIS A 18 12.13 -10.64 -1.88
N ASP A 19 11.15 -10.56 -0.97
CA ASP A 19 10.10 -11.55 -0.76
C ASP A 19 8.72 -10.89 -0.96
N PRO A 20 7.65 -11.66 -1.27
CA PRO A 20 6.30 -11.13 -1.33
C PRO A 20 5.85 -10.49 -0.01
N VAL A 21 5.38 -9.25 -0.07
CA VAL A 21 4.84 -8.49 1.07
C VAL A 21 3.40 -8.06 0.77
N THR A 22 2.53 -8.33 1.74
CA THR A 22 1.13 -7.90 1.74
C THR A 22 0.94 -6.73 2.68
N ILE A 23 0.48 -5.59 2.17
CA ILE A 23 0.15 -4.41 2.97
C ILE A 23 -1.36 -4.24 3.02
N ARG A 24 -1.92 -4.14 4.22
CA ARG A 24 -3.35 -3.91 4.45
C ARG A 24 -3.57 -2.46 4.84
N LEU A 25 -4.51 -1.80 4.17
CA LEU A 25 -4.94 -0.44 4.52
C LEU A 25 -6.07 -0.46 5.56
N PRO A 26 -6.17 0.58 6.39
CA PRO A 26 -7.30 0.73 7.31
C PRO A 26 -8.59 1.05 6.54
N PRO A 27 -9.78 0.86 7.18
CA PRO A 27 -11.06 1.11 6.53
C PRO A 27 -11.22 2.56 6.07
N ALA A 28 -11.55 2.75 4.78
CA ALA A 28 -11.66 4.07 4.15
C ALA A 28 -12.69 4.99 4.85
N THR A 29 -13.83 4.42 5.26
CA THR A 29 -14.92 5.14 5.95
C THR A 29 -14.50 5.85 7.22
N SER A 30 -13.45 5.34 7.90
CA SER A 30 -12.88 5.93 9.11
C SER A 30 -11.59 6.72 8.87
N SER A 31 -11.17 6.89 7.62
CA SER A 31 -9.85 7.39 7.26
C SER A 31 -9.91 8.50 6.20
N ALA A 32 -11.05 9.18 6.08
CA ALA A 32 -11.23 10.29 5.12
C ALA A 32 -10.15 11.37 5.30
N GLY A 33 -9.57 11.80 4.18
CA GLY A 33 -8.52 12.82 4.14
C GLY A 33 -7.13 12.31 4.56
N THR A 34 -6.96 11.03 4.88
CA THR A 34 -5.67 10.46 5.30
C THR A 34 -4.83 9.95 4.13
N GLU A 35 -3.52 10.02 4.28
CA GLU A 35 -2.55 9.53 3.28
C GLU A 35 -1.77 8.32 3.81
N VAL A 36 -1.47 7.36 2.94
CA VAL A 36 -0.48 6.30 3.18
C VAL A 36 0.51 6.33 2.04
N VAL A 37 1.80 6.37 2.38
CA VAL A 37 2.87 6.40 1.38
C VAL A 37 3.75 5.17 1.57
N ILE A 38 3.84 4.35 0.54
CA ILE A 38 4.64 3.13 0.53
C ILE A 38 5.81 3.35 -0.40
N ARG A 39 7.03 3.20 0.14
CA ARG A 39 8.27 3.28 -0.63
C ARG A 39 8.99 1.94 -0.61
N GLU A 40 9.15 1.38 -1.78
CA GLU A 40 10.05 0.25 -1.98
C GLU A 40 11.50 0.75 -1.98
N ILE A 41 12.36 0.04 -1.26
CA ILE A 41 13.79 0.37 -1.18
C ILE A 41 14.69 -0.65 -1.91
N ALA A 42 14.16 -1.82 -2.26
CA ALA A 42 14.74 -2.87 -3.10
C ALA A 42 13.67 -3.96 -3.33
N GLY A 43 13.68 -4.67 -4.46
CA GLY A 43 12.74 -5.78 -4.71
C GLY A 43 12.40 -6.04 -6.18
N GLU A 44 11.49 -7.00 -6.40
CA GLU A 44 10.93 -7.36 -7.71
C GLU A 44 9.57 -6.68 -7.95
N GLU A 45 9.21 -6.46 -9.22
CA GLU A 45 8.04 -5.67 -9.63
C GLU A 45 6.70 -6.18 -9.06
N GLU A 46 6.58 -7.49 -8.82
CA GLU A 46 5.36 -8.17 -8.36
C GLU A 46 5.36 -8.49 -6.85
N ALA A 47 6.39 -8.10 -6.11
CA ALA A 47 6.58 -8.53 -4.72
C ALA A 47 5.83 -7.68 -3.68
N ILE A 48 5.10 -6.63 -4.08
CA ILE A 48 4.26 -5.83 -3.17
C ILE A 48 2.80 -5.91 -3.61
N ALA A 49 1.94 -6.43 -2.73
CA ALA A 49 0.50 -6.45 -2.90
C ALA A 49 -0.18 -5.58 -1.83
N ILE A 50 -1.04 -4.65 -2.25
CA ILE A 50 -1.78 -3.77 -1.35
C ILE A 50 -3.27 -4.12 -1.38
N PHE A 51 -3.84 -4.35 -0.20
CA PHE A 51 -5.24 -4.74 -0.01
C PHE A 51 -5.99 -3.70 0.81
N THR A 52 -7.19 -3.34 0.35
CA THR A 52 -8.13 -2.53 1.11
C THR A 52 -9.13 -3.41 1.88
N SER A 53 -9.76 -2.86 2.91
CA SER A 53 -10.81 -3.56 3.68
C SER A 53 -12.04 -3.94 2.84
N THR A 54 -12.25 -3.29 1.69
CA THR A 54 -13.34 -3.54 0.74
C THR A 54 -13.00 -4.61 -0.30
N GLY A 55 -11.87 -5.32 -0.14
CA GLY A 55 -11.45 -6.38 -1.07
C GLY A 55 -10.90 -5.85 -2.39
N GLN A 56 -10.65 -4.55 -2.50
CA GLN A 56 -9.97 -3.99 -3.68
C GLN A 56 -8.48 -4.29 -3.58
N GLN A 57 -7.93 -4.83 -4.67
CA GLN A 57 -6.51 -4.98 -4.87
C GLN A 57 -6.00 -3.78 -5.65
N ILE A 58 -4.99 -3.11 -5.10
CA ILE A 58 -4.28 -2.08 -5.82
C ILE A 58 -3.06 -2.75 -6.45
N ALA A 59 -3.20 -3.10 -7.72
CA ALA A 59 -2.09 -3.60 -8.52
C ALA A 59 -1.21 -2.41 -8.91
N ARG A 60 0.07 -2.45 -8.51
CA ARG A 60 1.08 -1.51 -8.97
C ARG A 60 1.43 -1.85 -10.42
N ASN A 61 1.51 -0.84 -11.28
CA ASN A 61 2.07 -0.99 -12.63
C ASN A 61 3.45 -0.31 -12.64
N GLY A 62 4.52 -1.12 -12.55
CA GLY A 62 5.92 -0.89 -12.93
C GLY A 62 6.68 0.38 -12.51
N TYR A 63 7.68 0.21 -11.62
CA TYR A 63 9.09 0.64 -11.73
C TYR A 63 9.80 0.22 -10.42
N PRO A 64 10.92 -0.52 -10.43
CA PRO A 64 11.65 -0.84 -9.20
C PRO A 64 12.07 0.45 -8.48
N ASN A 65 11.81 0.53 -7.16
CA ASN A 65 11.99 1.71 -6.30
C ASN A 65 10.95 2.83 -6.45
N GLY A 66 9.81 2.55 -7.07
CA GLY A 66 8.65 3.44 -7.10
C GLY A 66 8.04 3.74 -5.73
N THR A 67 7.39 4.89 -5.64
CA THR A 67 6.61 5.31 -4.46
C THR A 67 5.13 5.19 -4.81
N ILE A 68 4.38 4.46 -3.99
CA ILE A 68 2.92 4.35 -4.10
C ILE A 68 2.32 5.31 -3.08
N ARG A 69 1.57 6.30 -3.55
CA ARG A 69 0.86 7.25 -2.70
C ARG A 69 -0.63 6.94 -2.75
N LEU A 70 -1.24 6.84 -1.58
CA LEU A 70 -2.63 6.46 -1.42
C LEU A 70 -3.35 7.54 -0.63
N LEU A 71 -4.39 8.13 -1.20
CA LEU A 71 -5.26 9.09 -0.53
C LEU A 71 -6.62 8.45 -0.28
N CYS A 72 -7.13 8.59 0.93
CA CYS A 72 -8.48 8.14 1.26
C CYS A 72 -9.49 9.28 1.08
N ASP A 73 -10.53 9.06 0.27
CA ASP A 73 -11.62 10.03 0.05
C ASP A 73 -12.81 9.84 1.02
N GLY A 74 -12.70 8.88 1.96
CA GLY A 74 -13.78 8.50 2.89
C GLY A 74 -14.67 7.36 2.40
N THR A 75 -14.50 6.91 1.15
CA THR A 75 -15.22 5.76 0.58
C THR A 75 -14.27 4.71 0.02
N THR A 76 -13.16 5.14 -0.59
CA THR A 76 -12.13 4.29 -1.17
C THR A 76 -10.74 4.87 -0.91
N TRP A 77 -9.71 4.06 -1.15
CA TRP A 77 -8.34 4.52 -1.29
C TRP A 77 -8.04 4.73 -2.78
N ILE A 78 -7.44 5.86 -3.12
CA ILE A 78 -7.11 6.27 -4.49
C ILE A 78 -5.59 6.29 -4.62
N VAL A 79 -5.05 5.66 -5.67
CA VAL A 79 -3.62 5.78 -6.02
C VAL A 79 -3.39 7.11 -6.70
N LEU A 80 -2.38 7.86 -6.24
CA LEU A 80 -1.91 9.12 -6.82
C LEU A 80 -0.67 8.92 -7.70
#